data_AF-A0A351SRK5-F1
#
_entry.id   AF-A0A351SRK5-F1
#
_cell.length_a   1.000
_cell.length_b   1.000
_cell.length_c   1.000
_cell.angle_alpha   90.00
_cell.angle_beta   90.00
_cell.angle_gamma   90.00
#
_symmetry.space_group_name_H-M   'P 1'
#
loop_
_entity.id
_entity.type
_entity.pdbx_description
1 polymer ?
#
loop_
_entity_poly.entity_id
_entity_poly.type
_entity_poly.pdbx_seq_one_letter_code
_entity_poly.pdbx_strand_id
1 'polypeptide(L)'
;MARKRKKFKNSALVPITLISLIGMLTFMPNISQFIPIDFSFMQKRVYHNYDVGSIPEYSGEKYIILNNNEPYFDSSEYDSESFENYSELDSLGRCGVAFANIGKDL
;
A
#
# COMPACT_ATOMS: atom_id res chain seq x y z
N MET A 1 -69.01 -7.42 38.06
CA MET A 1 -67.98 -6.80 38.93
C MET A 1 -66.75 -6.46 38.07
N ALA A 2 -66.45 -5.18 37.85
CA ALA A 2 -65.51 -4.73 36.81
C ALA A 2 -64.04 -4.70 37.30
N ARG A 3 -63.13 -5.30 36.54
CA ARG A 3 -61.69 -5.40 36.86
C ARG A 3 -60.94 -4.20 36.26
N LYS A 4 -60.53 -3.23 37.09
CA LYS A 4 -59.71 -2.07 36.68
C LYS A 4 -58.35 -2.56 36.15
N ARG A 5 -58.05 -2.30 34.87
CA ARG A 5 -56.74 -2.58 34.26
C ARG A 5 -55.71 -1.52 34.70
N LYS A 6 -54.60 -1.97 35.26
CA LYS A 6 -53.49 -1.12 35.76
C LYS A 6 -52.74 -0.54 34.55
N LYS A 7 -52.86 0.76 34.29
CA LYS A 7 -52.14 1.44 33.19
C LYS A 7 -50.64 1.47 33.53
N PHE A 8 -49.83 0.80 32.71
CA PHE A 8 -48.38 0.74 32.84
C PHE A 8 -47.78 2.12 32.49
N LYS A 9 -47.04 2.74 33.42
CA LYS A 9 -46.52 4.11 33.29
C LYS A 9 -45.16 4.12 32.55
N ASN A 10 -45.19 3.88 31.24
CA ASN A 10 -43.97 3.85 30.39
C ASN A 10 -43.75 5.13 29.56
N SER A 11 -44.44 6.24 29.88
CA SER A 11 -44.46 7.41 29.00
C SER A 11 -43.13 8.16 28.89
N ALA A 12 -42.22 8.01 29.87
CA ALA A 12 -40.94 8.72 29.89
C ALA A 12 -39.73 7.83 29.50
N LEU A 13 -39.83 6.50 29.58
CA LEU A 13 -38.71 5.60 29.29
C LEU A 13 -38.38 5.53 27.79
N VAL A 14 -39.42 5.49 26.94
CA VAL A 14 -39.27 5.42 25.47
C VAL A 14 -38.58 6.66 24.88
N PRO A 15 -38.96 7.91 25.21
CA PRO A 15 -38.25 9.06 24.67
C PRO A 15 -36.81 9.17 25.18
N ILE A 16 -36.52 8.75 26.42
CA ILE A 16 -35.15 8.76 26.96
C ILE A 16 -34.24 7.78 26.19
N THR A 17 -34.73 6.58 25.89
CA THR A 17 -33.96 5.61 25.10
C THR A 17 -33.71 6.11 23.67
N LEU A 18 -34.68 6.82 23.07
CA LEU A 18 -34.55 7.35 21.71
C LEU A 18 -33.54 8.51 21.66
N ILE A 19 -33.57 9.41 22.65
CA ILE A 19 -32.63 10.53 22.76
C ILE A 19 -31.21 10.02 23.00
N SER A 20 -31.03 8.98 23.82
CA SER A 20 -29.72 8.37 24.04
C SER A 20 -29.15 7.73 22.76
N LEU A 21 -29.98 7.10 21.93
CA LEU A 21 -29.57 6.49 20.66
C LEU A 21 -29.20 7.55 19.61
N ILE A 22 -29.97 8.64 19.53
CA ILE A 22 -29.69 9.78 18.65
C ILE A 22 -28.41 10.49 19.11
N GLY A 23 -28.24 10.70 20.42
CA GLY A 23 -27.02 11.28 21.00
C GLY A 23 -25.76 10.47 20.65
N MET A 24 -25.85 9.13 20.72
CA MET A 24 -24.76 8.22 20.36
C MET A 24 -24.41 8.29 18.87
N LEU A 25 -25.39 8.48 17.98
CA LEU A 25 -25.14 8.72 16.55
C LEU A 25 -24.48 10.08 16.29
N THR A 26 -24.88 11.13 17.00
CA THR A 26 -24.32 12.48 16.83
C THR A 26 -22.93 12.66 17.45
N PHE A 27 -22.54 11.79 18.38
CA PHE A 27 -21.26 11.83 19.09
C PHE A 27 -20.19 10.90 18.48
N MET A 28 -20.52 10.18 17.41
CA MET A 28 -19.50 9.54 16.58
C MET A 28 -18.78 10.65 15.83
N PRO A 29 -17.50 10.94 16.11
CA PRO A 29 -16.78 11.86 15.25
C PRO A 29 -16.77 11.30 13.84
N ASN A 30 -16.82 12.19 12.85
CA ASN A 30 -16.62 11.82 11.45
C ASN A 30 -15.35 10.95 11.36
N ILE A 31 -15.52 9.66 11.06
CA ILE A 31 -14.40 8.69 10.96
C ILE A 31 -13.35 9.17 9.96
N SER A 32 -13.76 10.01 9.00
CA SER A 32 -12.90 10.70 8.04
C SER A 32 -11.83 11.61 8.67
N GLN A 33 -11.97 12.00 9.94
CA GLN A 33 -11.00 12.85 10.65
C GLN A 33 -9.95 12.05 11.43
N PHE A 34 -10.19 10.76 11.66
CA PHE A 34 -9.32 9.88 12.46
C PHE A 34 -8.35 9.06 11.61
N ILE A 35 -8.42 9.19 10.29
CA ILE A 35 -7.43 8.62 9.40
C ILE A 35 -6.87 9.77 8.55
N PRO A 36 -5.75 10.41 8.95
CA PRO A 36 -4.91 11.06 7.97
C PRO A 36 -4.31 9.95 7.10
N ILE A 37 -5.07 9.47 6.13
CA ILE A 37 -4.50 8.65 5.06
C ILE A 37 -3.64 9.62 4.28
N ASP A 38 -2.36 9.69 4.65
CA ASP A 38 -1.38 10.37 3.83
C ASP A 38 -1.21 9.58 2.54
N PHE A 39 -2.04 9.91 1.56
CA PHE A 39 -2.04 9.32 0.22
C PHE A 39 -0.70 9.58 -0.50
N SER A 40 0.08 10.56 -0.04
CA SER A 40 1.46 10.82 -0.49
C SER A 40 2.37 9.61 -0.27
N PHE A 41 2.23 8.94 0.88
CA PHE A 41 3.06 7.77 1.22
C PHE A 41 2.73 6.54 0.38
N MET A 42 1.50 6.44 -0.13
CA MET A 42 1.05 5.35 -0.99
C MET A 42 1.50 5.51 -2.45
N GLN A 43 1.91 6.72 -2.86
CA GLN A 43 2.29 6.99 -4.24
C GLN A 43 3.74 6.61 -4.57
N LYS A 44 4.58 6.31 -3.57
CA LYS A 44 5.97 5.85 -3.78
C LYS A 44 6.10 4.32 -3.78
N ARG A 45 5.23 3.63 -4.51
CA ARG A 45 5.44 2.24 -4.93
C ARG A 45 5.33 2.22 -6.44
N VAL A 46 6.47 2.29 -7.12
CA VAL A 46 6.52 2.10 -8.57
C VAL A 46 6.24 0.62 -8.82
N TYR A 47 4.97 0.28 -9.06
CA TYR A 47 4.61 -1.03 -9.58
C TYR A 47 5.07 -1.08 -11.03
N HIS A 48 6.25 -1.67 -11.26
CA HIS A 48 6.69 -2.03 -12.60
C HIS A 48 5.78 -3.16 -13.10
N ASN A 49 4.72 -2.78 -13.81
CA ASN A 49 3.87 -3.72 -14.53
C ASN A 49 4.62 -4.10 -15.82
N TYR A 50 5.24 -5.26 -15.80
CA TYR A 50 5.82 -5.86 -17.00
C TYR A 50 4.70 -6.55 -17.77
N ASP A 51 4.57 -6.25 -19.05
CA ASP A 51 3.68 -7.00 -19.93
C ASP A 51 4.19 -8.44 -20.01
N VAL A 52 3.42 -9.38 -19.47
CA VAL A 52 3.78 -10.80 -19.53
C VAL A 52 3.93 -11.26 -20.97
N GLY A 53 3.18 -10.66 -21.90
CA GLY A 53 3.30 -10.93 -23.33
C GLY A 53 4.63 -10.49 -23.96
N SER A 54 5.39 -9.61 -23.30
CA SER A 54 6.71 -9.19 -23.78
C SER A 54 7.84 -10.12 -23.36
N ILE A 55 7.57 -11.11 -22.50
CA ILE A 55 8.57 -12.12 -22.10
C ILE A 55 8.60 -13.21 -23.19
N PRO A 56 9.74 -13.44 -23.86
CA PRO A 56 9.83 -14.46 -24.90
C PRO A 56 9.68 -15.87 -24.32
N GLU A 57 9.23 -16.81 -25.14
CA GLU A 57 9.24 -18.22 -24.79
C GLU A 57 10.68 -18.71 -24.50
N TYR A 58 10.79 -19.71 -23.61
CA TYR A 58 12.07 -20.30 -23.29
C TYR A 58 12.70 -20.96 -24.53
N SER A 59 13.87 -20.45 -24.95
CA SER A 59 14.53 -20.85 -26.19
C SER A 59 15.33 -22.17 -26.10
N GLY A 60 15.44 -22.77 -24.90
CA GLY A 60 16.34 -23.89 -24.61
C GLY A 60 17.73 -23.46 -24.13
N GLU A 61 18.06 -22.18 -24.24
CA GLU A 61 19.31 -21.61 -23.75
C GLU A 61 19.15 -21.01 -22.34
N LYS A 62 20.24 -20.96 -21.58
CA LYS A 62 20.21 -20.42 -20.19
C LYS A 62 20.15 -18.89 -20.14
N TYR A 63 20.27 -18.23 -21.29
CA TYR A 63 20.32 -16.77 -21.42
C TYR A 63 19.63 -16.33 -22.70
N ILE A 64 19.29 -15.04 -22.75
CA ILE A 64 18.84 -14.35 -23.97
C ILE A 64 19.74 -13.13 -24.19
N ILE A 65 19.95 -12.76 -25.45
CA ILE A 65 20.68 -11.54 -25.79
C ILE A 65 19.68 -10.38 -25.74
N LEU A 66 19.96 -9.39 -24.90
CA LEU A 66 19.19 -8.15 -24.82
C LEU A 66 19.99 -7.03 -25.50
N ASN A 67 19.27 -6.08 -26.13
CA ASN A 67 19.85 -4.89 -26.75
C ASN A 67 21.12 -5.15 -27.59
N ASN A 68 21.13 -6.23 -28.39
CA ASN A 68 22.31 -6.63 -29.20
C ASN A 68 23.62 -6.76 -28.40
N ASN A 69 23.52 -7.11 -27.11
CA ASN A 69 24.65 -7.17 -26.17
C ASN A 69 25.34 -5.82 -25.92
N GLU A 70 24.63 -4.70 -26.09
CA GLU A 70 25.06 -3.36 -25.71
C GLU A 70 24.33 -2.91 -24.42
N PRO A 71 25.03 -2.47 -23.36
CA PRO A 71 24.39 -1.89 -22.19
C PRO A 71 23.78 -0.50 -22.45
N TYR A 72 22.79 -0.10 -21.65
CA TYR A 72 22.18 1.25 -21.72
C TYR A 72 22.83 2.28 -20.78
N PHE A 73 24.06 2.04 -20.30
CA PHE A 73 24.70 2.97 -19.38
C PHE A 73 25.02 4.31 -20.05
N ASP A 74 24.63 5.41 -19.40
CA ASP A 74 24.96 6.75 -19.83
C ASP A 74 26.38 7.13 -19.40
N SER A 75 27.03 8.04 -20.13
CA SER A 75 28.39 8.51 -19.80
C SER A 75 28.51 9.10 -18.38
N SER A 76 27.41 9.61 -17.82
CA SER A 76 27.34 10.13 -16.46
C SER A 76 27.33 9.06 -15.37
N GLU A 77 27.05 7.81 -15.71
CA GLU A 77 27.02 6.67 -14.78
C GLU A 77 28.39 6.00 -14.64
N TYR A 78 29.37 6.42 -15.43
CA TYR A 78 30.75 5.95 -15.31
C TYR A 78 31.44 6.71 -14.19
N ASP A 79 31.82 5.97 -13.14
CA ASP A 79 32.62 6.47 -12.03
C ASP A 79 34.02 5.83 -12.05
N SER A 80 35.00 6.53 -11.48
CA SER A 80 36.33 5.98 -11.21
C SER A 80 36.42 5.31 -9.84
N GLU A 81 35.52 5.62 -8.92
CA GLU A 81 35.48 5.02 -7.59
C GLU A 81 34.56 3.80 -7.56
N SER A 82 34.96 2.80 -6.80
CA SER A 82 34.21 1.57 -6.63
C SER A 82 33.06 1.78 -5.63
N PHE A 83 31.86 1.31 -5.96
CA PHE A 83 30.70 1.40 -5.07
C PHE A 83 29.68 0.29 -5.31
N GLU A 84 28.80 0.09 -4.32
CA GLU A 84 27.61 -0.76 -4.41
C GLU A 84 26.40 -0.01 -3.87
N ASN A 85 25.30 -0.01 -4.63
CA ASN A 85 24.02 0.55 -4.24
C ASN A 85 22.92 -0.51 -4.43
N TYR A 86 22.20 -0.80 -3.36
CA TYR A 86 21.10 -1.76 -3.36
C TYR A 86 19.79 -1.05 -3.08
N SER A 87 18.77 -1.39 -3.87
CA SER A 87 17.42 -0.89 -3.60
C SER A 87 16.87 -1.44 -2.30
N GLU A 88 15.92 -0.71 -1.72
CA GLU A 88 15.04 -1.25 -0.68
C GLU A 88 14.33 -2.52 -1.15
N LEU A 89 13.98 -3.38 -0.19
CA LEU A 89 13.17 -4.56 -0.46
C LEU A 89 11.76 -4.15 -0.91
N ASP A 90 11.16 -4.94 -1.79
CA ASP A 90 9.78 -4.74 -2.18
C ASP A 90 8.79 -5.06 -1.04
N SER A 91 7.49 -4.89 -1.27
CA SER A 91 6.47 -5.13 -0.24
C SER A 91 6.40 -6.58 0.24
N LEU A 92 7.02 -7.52 -0.48
CA LEU A 92 7.09 -8.94 -0.13
C LEU A 92 8.45 -9.33 0.46
N GLY A 93 9.35 -8.36 0.67
CA GLY A 93 10.69 -8.60 1.20
C GLY A 93 11.68 -9.15 0.17
N ARG A 94 11.39 -9.03 -1.14
CA ARG A 94 12.27 -9.52 -2.21
C ARG A 94 13.28 -8.45 -2.64
N CYS A 95 14.42 -8.90 -3.14
CA CYS A 95 15.46 -8.03 -3.69
C CYS A 95 14.94 -7.25 -4.91
N GLY A 96 15.32 -5.98 -5.02
CA GLY A 96 15.10 -5.16 -6.20
C GLY A 96 16.40 -4.94 -7.00
N VAL A 97 16.56 -3.73 -7.53
CA VAL A 97 17.70 -3.36 -8.38
C VAL A 97 18.98 -3.23 -7.56
N ALA A 98 20.09 -3.72 -8.12
CA ALA A 98 21.44 -3.47 -7.65
C ALA A 98 22.21 -2.70 -8.73
N PHE A 99 22.94 -1.66 -8.33
CA PHE A 99 23.79 -0.86 -9.20
C PHE A 99 25.16 -0.71 -8.55
N ALA A 100 26.23 -1.03 -9.28
CA ALA A 100 27.56 -1.09 -8.71
C ALA A 100 28.64 -0.78 -9.76
N ASN A 101 29.73 -0.19 -9.29
CA ASN A 101 30.99 -0.08 -10.00
C ASN A 101 32.03 -0.90 -9.23
N ILE A 102 32.48 -2.02 -9.80
CA ILE A 102 33.29 -3.00 -9.08
C ILE A 102 34.76 -2.85 -9.48
N GLY A 103 35.58 -2.34 -8.56
CA GLY A 103 37.04 -2.35 -8.64
C GLY A 103 37.68 -3.37 -7.69
N LYS A 104 39.01 -3.35 -7.60
CA LYS A 104 39.80 -4.29 -6.77
C LYS A 104 39.81 -3.94 -5.28
N ASP A 105 39.35 -2.74 -4.97
CA ASP A 105 39.31 -2.14 -3.64
C ASP A 105 38.02 -2.46 -2.87
N LEU A 106 37.02 -3.06 -3.54
CA LEU A 106 35.84 -3.68 -2.93
C LEU A 106 36.02 -5.20 -2.76
#